data_AF-A0A961WNB7-F1
#
_entry.id   AF-A0A961WNB7-F1
#
_cell.length_a   1.000
_cell.length_b   1.000
_cell.length_c   1.000
_cell.angle_alpha   90.00
_cell.angle_beta   90.00
_cell.angle_gamma   90.00
#
_symmetry.space_group_name_H-M   'P 1'
#
loop_
_entity.id
_entity.type
_entity.pdbx_description
1 polymer ?
#
loop_
_entity_poly.entity_id
_entity_poly.type
_entity_poly.pdbx_seq_one_letter_code
_entity_poly.pdbx_strand_id
1 'polypeptide(L)'
;ASFMDYAMPRASDMPSFTFETRNVPSTTNAMGIKGAGEAGTIGATPAVLNAVTDALWRGCGISHIEMPATPMRIWQAIRDAGGVK
;
A
#
# COMPACT_ATOMS: atom_id res chain seq x y z
N ALA A 1 20.44 -10.43 -8.59
CA ALA A 1 19.04 -9.95 -8.60
C ALA A 1 18.27 -10.80 -9.58
N SER A 2 17.24 -11.51 -9.12
CA SER A 2 16.39 -12.37 -9.95
C SER A 2 14.94 -12.29 -9.47
N PHE A 3 14.00 -12.78 -10.27
CA PHE A 3 12.59 -12.90 -9.87
C PHE A 3 12.33 -14.06 -8.88
N MET A 4 13.36 -14.81 -8.45
CA MET A 4 13.22 -15.77 -7.36
C MET A 4 13.00 -15.08 -6.01
N ASP A 5 13.67 -13.94 -5.79
CA ASP A 5 13.65 -13.20 -4.51
C ASP A 5 12.94 -11.85 -4.63
N TYR A 6 12.88 -11.28 -5.83
CA TYR A 6 12.16 -10.03 -6.08
C TYR A 6 10.68 -10.32 -6.31
N ALA A 7 9.82 -9.76 -5.45
CA ALA A 7 8.37 -9.95 -5.54
C ALA A 7 7.83 -9.34 -6.85
N MET A 8 7.53 -10.20 -7.82
CA MET A 8 6.83 -9.86 -9.06
C MET A 8 5.35 -10.20 -8.89
N PRO A 9 4.43 -9.20 -8.85
CA PRO A 9 3.01 -9.44 -8.61
C PRO A 9 2.39 -10.24 -9.74
N ARG A 10 1.64 -11.27 -9.37
CA ARG A 10 0.81 -12.10 -10.25
C ARG A 10 -0.64 -11.66 -10.17
N ALA A 11 -1.46 -12.11 -11.12
CA ALA A 11 -2.89 -11.80 -11.14
C ALA A 11 -3.61 -12.21 -9.83
N SER A 12 -3.18 -13.30 -9.20
CA SER A 12 -3.73 -13.78 -7.92
C SER A 12 -3.31 -12.95 -6.70
N ASP A 13 -2.28 -12.11 -6.82
CA ASP A 13 -1.75 -11.34 -5.70
C ASP A 13 -2.52 -10.03 -5.49
N MET A 14 -3.30 -9.60 -6.49
CA MET A 14 -4.00 -8.33 -6.48
C MET A 14 -5.46 -8.50 -6.04
N PRO A 15 -5.97 -7.67 -5.10
CA PRO A 15 -7.39 -7.66 -4.80
C PRO A 15 -8.20 -7.16 -6.00
N SER A 16 -9.49 -7.51 -6.04
CA SER A 16 -10.43 -6.81 -6.91
C SER A 16 -10.48 -5.33 -6.50
N PHE A 17 -10.47 -4.43 -7.48
CA PHE A 17 -10.48 -3.00 -7.25
C PHE A 17 -11.60 -2.32 -8.04
N THR A 18 -12.10 -1.22 -7.49
CA THR A 18 -13.00 -0.30 -8.18
C THR A 18 -12.21 0.94 -8.61
N PHE A 19 -12.74 1.66 -9.60
CA PHE A 19 -12.14 2.89 -10.07
C PHE A 19 -13.23 3.92 -10.33
N GLU A 20 -12.98 5.15 -9.86
CA GLU A 20 -13.82 6.30 -10.09
C GLU A 20 -12.95 7.48 -10.52
N THR A 21 -13.54 8.43 -11.25
CA THR A 21 -12.85 9.65 -11.67
C THR A 21 -13.53 10.88 -11.12
N ARG A 22 -12.72 11.87 -10.75
CA ARG A 22 -13.20 13.21 -10.44
C ARG A 22 -12.42 14.21 -11.30
N ASN A 23 -13.04 14.64 -12.38
CA ASN A 23 -12.39 15.50 -13.36
C ASN A 23 -12.38 16.95 -12.88
N VAL A 24 -11.19 17.49 -12.65
CA VAL A 24 -10.95 18.92 -12.41
C VAL A 24 -9.95 19.38 -13.47
N PRO A 25 -10.35 20.18 -14.47
CA PRO A 25 -9.48 20.61 -15.55
C PRO A 25 -8.22 21.32 -15.04
N SER A 26 -7.12 21.21 -15.80
CA SER A 26 -5.93 22.02 -15.58
C SER A 26 -6.14 23.45 -16.08
N THR A 27 -5.74 24.45 -15.31
CA THR A 27 -5.77 25.86 -15.74
C THR A 27 -4.48 26.30 -16.45
N THR A 28 -3.45 25.43 -16.47
CA THR A 28 -2.09 25.78 -16.90
C THR A 28 -1.73 25.31 -18.32
N ASN A 29 -2.61 24.56 -18.98
CA ASN A 29 -2.42 24.15 -20.37
C ASN A 29 -3.73 24.27 -21.16
N ALA A 30 -3.62 24.57 -22.45
CA ALA A 30 -4.74 24.83 -23.34
C ALA A 30 -5.72 23.64 -23.49
N MET A 31 -5.25 22.43 -23.22
CA MET A 31 -6.07 21.22 -23.32
C MET A 31 -6.82 20.89 -22.03
N GLY A 32 -6.48 21.52 -20.89
CA GLY A 32 -7.07 21.22 -19.59
C GLY A 32 -6.70 19.86 -19.01
N ILE A 33 -5.67 19.17 -19.54
CA ILE A 33 -5.32 17.78 -19.20
C ILE A 33 -4.28 17.74 -18.06
N LYS A 34 -4.33 16.69 -17.24
CA LYS A 34 -3.34 16.38 -16.19
C LYS A 34 -2.75 14.99 -16.43
N GLY A 35 -1.47 14.83 -16.12
CA GLY A 35 -0.85 13.51 -16.07
C GLY A 35 -1.39 12.68 -14.91
N ALA A 36 -1.64 11.39 -15.14
CA ALA A 36 -2.19 10.47 -14.14
C ALA A 36 -1.45 9.12 -14.06
N GLY A 37 -0.40 8.90 -14.87
CA GLY A 37 0.27 7.59 -14.97
C GLY A 37 0.85 7.07 -13.66
N GLU A 38 1.23 7.95 -12.74
CA GLU A 38 1.78 7.59 -11.43
C GLU A 38 0.75 7.69 -10.29
N ALA A 39 -0.45 8.21 -10.56
CA ALA A 39 -1.44 8.53 -9.51
C ALA A 39 -1.81 7.28 -8.69
N GLY A 40 -1.93 6.13 -9.36
CA GLY A 40 -2.17 4.84 -8.71
C GLY A 40 -1.00 4.43 -7.81
N THR A 41 0.22 4.41 -8.33
CA THR A 41 1.41 3.97 -7.60
C THR A 41 1.71 4.84 -6.37
N ILE A 42 1.54 6.16 -6.50
CA ILE A 42 1.76 7.13 -5.43
C ILE A 42 0.76 6.91 -4.29
N GLY A 43 -0.52 6.72 -4.61
CA GLY A 43 -1.58 6.54 -3.61
C GLY A 43 -1.64 5.15 -3.00
N ALA A 44 -1.35 4.10 -3.78
CA ALA A 44 -1.54 2.71 -3.37
C ALA A 44 -0.62 2.31 -2.21
N THR A 45 0.67 2.67 -2.29
CA THR A 45 1.68 2.28 -1.28
C THR A 45 1.29 2.76 0.13
N PRO A 46 1.03 4.07 0.38
CA PRO A 46 0.61 4.53 1.70
C PRO A 46 -0.79 4.03 2.09
N ALA A 47 -1.72 3.85 1.14
CA ALA A 47 -3.05 3.33 1.47
C ALA A 47 -2.98 1.92 2.08
N VAL A 48 -2.18 1.03 1.48
CA VAL A 48 -2.00 -0.33 1.99
C VAL A 48 -1.22 -0.34 3.31
N LEU A 49 -0.13 0.41 3.43
CA LEU A 49 0.65 0.45 4.67
C LEU A 49 -0.14 1.05 5.83
N ASN A 50 -0.94 2.09 5.60
CA ASN A 50 -1.81 2.64 6.63
C ASN A 50 -2.86 1.62 7.09
N ALA A 51 -3.41 0.81 6.19
CA ALA A 51 -4.34 -0.25 6.55
C ALA A 51 -3.66 -1.35 7.41
N VAL A 52 -2.44 -1.75 7.05
CA VAL A 52 -1.64 -2.69 7.85
C VAL A 52 -1.35 -2.12 9.24
N THR A 53 -0.88 -0.88 9.31
CA THR A 53 -0.55 -0.21 10.58
C THR A 53 -1.79 0.01 11.46
N ASP A 54 -2.94 0.38 10.89
CA ASP A 54 -4.20 0.51 11.64
C ASP A 54 -4.63 -0.84 12.24
N ALA A 55 -4.53 -1.94 11.48
CA ALA A 55 -4.84 -3.27 11.98
C ALA A 55 -3.89 -3.70 13.12
N LEU A 56 -2.59 -3.45 12.96
CA LEU A 56 -1.57 -3.76 13.97
C LEU A 56 -1.75 -2.92 15.24
N TRP A 57 -2.06 -1.63 15.09
CA TRP A 57 -2.34 -0.74 16.21
C TRP A 57 -3.53 -1.24 17.02
N ARG A 58 -4.65 -1.54 16.35
CA ARG A 58 -5.87 -2.03 17.02
C ARG A 58 -5.68 -3.40 17.65
N GLY A 59 -4.91 -4.29 17.03
CA GLY A 59 -4.71 -5.67 17.51
C GLY A 59 -3.65 -5.81 18.60
N CYS A 60 -2.58 -5.01 18.57
CA CYS A 60 -1.44 -5.20 19.49
C CYS A 60 -0.68 -3.91 19.84
N GLY A 61 -1.18 -2.73 19.46
CA GLY A 61 -0.58 -1.43 19.84
C GLY A 61 0.66 -1.03 19.05
N ILE A 62 0.99 -1.73 17.96
CA ILE A 62 2.11 -1.39 17.09
C ILE A 62 1.68 -0.24 16.17
N SER A 63 2.38 0.90 16.23
CA SER A 63 2.05 2.12 15.48
C SER A 63 2.85 2.30 14.19
N HIS A 64 3.82 1.44 13.90
CA HIS A 64 4.70 1.56 12.74
C HIS A 64 5.27 0.21 12.32
N ILE A 65 5.46 0.02 11.01
CA ILE A 65 6.14 -1.14 10.44
C ILE A 65 7.02 -0.70 9.27
N GLU A 66 8.25 -1.19 9.22
CA GLU A 66 9.18 -0.91 8.12
C GLU A 66 8.77 -1.65 6.84
N MET A 67 8.87 -0.96 5.71
CA MET A 67 8.63 -1.55 4.39
C MET A 67 9.82 -2.38 3.90
N PRO A 68 9.60 -3.40 3.04
CA PRO A 68 8.31 -4.02 2.74
C PRO A 68 7.72 -4.75 3.95
N ALA A 69 6.39 -4.67 4.11
CA ALA A 69 5.63 -5.36 5.15
C ALA A 69 5.48 -6.86 4.83
N THR A 70 6.60 -7.59 4.81
CA THR A 70 6.59 -9.04 4.54
C THR A 70 5.92 -9.80 5.68
N PRO A 71 5.31 -10.98 5.42
CA PRO A 71 4.70 -11.79 6.46
C PRO A 71 5.62 -12.07 7.65
N MET A 72 6.91 -12.33 7.39
CA MET A 72 7.90 -12.56 8.45
C MET A 72 8.10 -11.32 9.34
N ARG A 73 8.18 -10.11 8.77
CA ARG A 73 8.32 -8.88 9.56
C ARG A 73 7.07 -8.59 10.40
N ILE A 74 5.89 -8.78 9.81
CA ILE A 74 4.61 -8.63 10.52
C ILE A 74 4.54 -9.61 11.69
N TRP A 75 4.82 -10.89 11.44
CA TRP A 75 4.79 -11.92 12.47
C TRP A 75 5.79 -11.65 13.60
N GLN A 76 7.01 -11.26 13.25
CA GLN A 76 8.05 -10.91 14.23
C GLN A 76 7.60 -9.73 15.10
N ALA A 77 7.06 -8.68 14.49
CA ALA A 77 6.59 -7.49 15.20
C ALA A 77 5.45 -7.82 16.17
N ILE A 78 4.47 -8.63 15.74
CA ILE A 78 3.36 -9.09 16.60
C ILE A 78 3.89 -9.95 17.77
N ARG A 79 4.84 -10.85 17.49
CA ARG A 79 5.45 -11.70 18.52
C ARG A 79 6.18 -10.86 19.57
N ASP A 80 6.95 -9.87 19.14
CA ASP A 80 7.71 -8.99 20.02
C ASP A 80 6.81 -8.07 20.86
N ALA A 81 5.61 -7.75 20.35
CA ALA A 81 4.58 -7.01 21.07
C ALA A 81 3.77 -7.85 22.07
N GLY A 82 4.07 -9.16 22.20
CA GLY A 82 3.35 -10.06 23.11
C GLY A 82 2.07 -10.69 22.54
N GLY A 83 1.89 -10.63 21.21
CA GLY A 83 0.74 -11.20 20.52
C GLY A 83 -0.42 -10.23 20.30
N VAL A 84 -1.45 -10.69 19.58
CA VAL A 84 -2.71 -9.96 19.38
C VAL A 84 -3.56 -10.09 20.64
N LYS A 85 -4.20 -8.98 21.05
CA LYS A 85 -5.06 -8.87 22.23
C LYS A 85 -6.53 -9.07 21.87
#